data_AF-A0A2G6IY88-F1
#
_entry.id   AF-A0A2G6IY88-F1
#
_cell.length_a   1.000
_cell.length_b   1.000
_cell.length_c   1.000
_cell.angle_alpha   90.00
_cell.angle_beta   90.00
_cell.angle_gamma   90.00
#
_symmetry.space_group_name_H-M   'P 1'
#
loop_
_entity.id
_entity.type
_entity.pdbx_description
1 polymer ?
#
loop_
_entity_poly.entity_id
_entity_poly.type
_entity_poly.pdbx_seq_one_letter_code
_entity_poly.pdbx_strand_id
1 'polypeptide(L)'
;MRAGDQFGAIRMLRKAQKTVLLDGNNILHLGMDNQVGTTALELVILLMRQQPQQIVCFFDANIYYRLHENGDIAPKARFSVSLLEEIFDLRCHEIYVVPSSTDADKYIIETLQRLRNARIVTNDRYRDYHALYPRLKDQRQWRKGVSIRGNRMFVHGHKAPLVLTRTGARAVS
;
A
#
# COMPACT_ATOMS: atom_id res chain seq x y z
N MET A 1 -7.45 -4.46 21.69
CA MET A 1 -7.48 -3.69 20.42
C MET A 1 -6.03 -3.50 19.98
N ARG A 2 -5.66 -3.76 18.72
CA ARG A 2 -4.29 -3.48 18.25
C ARG A 2 -4.11 -1.97 18.18
N ALA A 3 -3.01 -1.44 18.71
CA ALA A 3 -2.70 -0.03 18.62
C ALA A 3 -2.60 0.39 17.13
N GLY A 4 -3.39 1.38 16.72
CA GLY A 4 -3.51 1.84 15.33
C GLY A 4 -4.73 1.30 14.56
N ASP A 5 -5.42 0.25 15.03
CA ASP A 5 -6.60 -0.33 14.35
C ASP A 5 -7.91 0.43 14.64
N GLN A 6 -7.87 1.77 14.62
CA GLN A 6 -8.98 2.61 15.06
C GLN A 6 -10.28 2.35 14.27
N PHE A 7 -10.15 2.10 12.97
CA PHE A 7 -11.27 1.88 12.05
C PHE A 7 -11.48 0.40 11.70
N GLY A 8 -10.75 -0.52 12.35
CA GLY A 8 -10.93 -1.96 12.19
C GLY A 8 -10.37 -2.54 10.89
N ALA A 9 -9.44 -1.86 10.22
CA ALA A 9 -8.81 -2.35 8.99
C ALA A 9 -8.19 -3.75 9.15
N ILE A 10 -7.62 -4.06 10.32
CA ILE A 10 -7.09 -5.40 10.62
C ILE A 10 -8.18 -6.31 11.17
N ARG A 11 -9.02 -5.81 12.08
CA ARG A 11 -10.10 -6.59 12.70
C ARG A 11 -11.12 -7.13 11.70
N MET A 12 -11.35 -6.43 10.58
CA MET A 12 -12.32 -6.81 9.55
C MET A 12 -11.76 -7.85 8.55
N LEU A 13 -10.47 -8.18 8.61
CA LEU A 13 -9.87 -9.17 7.74
C LEU A 13 -10.35 -10.57 8.08
N ARG A 14 -10.81 -11.30 7.06
CA ARG A 14 -11.25 -12.69 7.21
C ARG A 14 -10.12 -13.61 6.79
N LYS A 15 -9.70 -14.51 7.67
CA LYS A 15 -8.54 -15.40 7.49
C LYS A 15 -8.48 -16.15 6.15
N ALA A 16 -9.64 -16.57 5.63
CA ALA A 16 -9.74 -17.36 4.40
C ALA A 16 -10.09 -16.53 3.15
N GLN A 17 -10.45 -15.25 3.31
CA GLN A 17 -10.76 -14.39 2.16
C GLN A 17 -9.45 -13.96 1.48
N LYS A 18 -9.51 -13.73 0.16
CA LYS A 18 -8.38 -13.14 -0.56
C LYS A 18 -8.18 -11.72 -0.04
N THR A 19 -6.95 -11.40 0.31
CA THR A 19 -6.57 -10.07 0.81
C THR A 19 -5.33 -9.60 0.07
N VAL A 20 -5.34 -8.35 -0.37
CA VAL A 20 -4.15 -7.65 -0.80
C VAL A 20 -3.79 -6.59 0.22
N LEU A 21 -2.58 -6.70 0.75
CA LEU A 21 -1.97 -5.68 1.56
C LEU A 21 -1.18 -4.76 0.62
N LEU A 22 -1.22 -3.46 0.86
CA LEU A 22 -0.40 -2.49 0.14
C LEU A 22 0.57 -1.86 1.12
N ASP A 23 1.84 -1.80 0.73
CA ASP A 23 2.84 -1.01 1.42
C ASP A 23 2.80 0.41 0.87
N GLY A 24 1.94 1.23 1.48
CA GLY A 24 1.63 2.57 0.98
C GLY A 24 2.87 3.46 0.92
N ASN A 25 3.72 3.40 1.95
CA ASN A 25 4.96 4.16 2.01
C ASN A 25 5.95 3.73 0.93
N ASN A 26 6.15 2.43 0.72
CA ASN A 26 7.06 1.92 -0.31
C ASN A 26 6.61 2.31 -1.73
N ILE A 27 5.30 2.21 -2.01
CA ILE A 27 4.75 2.56 -3.34
C ILE A 27 4.77 4.08 -3.54
N LEU A 28 4.44 4.86 -2.51
CA LEU A 28 4.52 6.31 -2.56
C LEU A 28 5.96 6.77 -2.84
N HIS A 29 6.94 6.19 -2.15
CA HIS A 29 8.35 6.48 -2.38
C HIS A 29 8.78 6.19 -3.81
N LEU A 30 8.36 5.03 -4.37
CA LEU A 30 8.58 4.73 -5.78
C LEU A 30 7.98 5.80 -6.71
N GLY A 31 6.78 6.29 -6.38
CA GLY A 31 6.12 7.37 -7.11
C GLY A 31 6.93 8.68 -7.09
N MET A 32 7.47 9.04 -5.92
CA MET A 32 8.35 10.22 -5.77
C MET A 32 9.62 10.10 -6.59
N ASP A 33 10.31 8.96 -6.51
CA ASP A 33 11.56 8.71 -7.24
C ASP A 33 11.38 8.77 -8.76
N ASN A 34 10.15 8.54 -9.24
CA ASN A 34 9.79 8.56 -10.66
C ASN A 34 8.97 9.81 -11.05
N GLN A 35 8.86 10.83 -10.19
CA GLN A 35 8.15 12.09 -10.46
C GLN A 35 6.68 11.91 -10.83
N VAL A 36 6.01 10.91 -10.24
CA VAL A 36 4.56 10.68 -10.41
C VAL A 36 3.77 10.79 -9.10
N GLY A 37 4.44 11.00 -7.98
CA GLY A 37 3.80 11.30 -6.69
C GLY A 37 2.82 10.23 -6.24
N THR A 38 1.68 10.67 -5.71
CA THR A 38 0.58 9.80 -5.23
C THR A 38 -0.02 8.92 -6.33
N THR A 39 0.07 9.34 -7.60
CA THR A 39 -0.48 8.62 -8.77
C THR A 39 -0.07 7.15 -8.80
N ALA A 40 1.15 6.81 -8.36
CA ALA A 40 1.61 5.43 -8.32
C ALA A 40 0.74 4.56 -7.38
N LEU A 41 0.45 5.05 -6.17
CA LEU A 41 -0.36 4.32 -5.21
C LEU A 41 -1.84 4.28 -5.61
N GLU A 42 -2.38 5.40 -6.09
CA GLU A 42 -3.75 5.48 -6.64
C GLU A 42 -3.99 4.43 -7.73
N LEU A 43 -3.05 4.30 -8.68
CA LEU A 43 -3.12 3.32 -9.75
C LEU A 43 -3.06 1.87 -9.25
N VAL A 44 -2.22 1.58 -8.26
CA VAL A 44 -2.18 0.25 -7.63
C VAL A 44 -3.51 -0.07 -6.98
N ILE A 45 -4.10 0.88 -6.24
CA ILE A 45 -5.40 0.73 -5.58
C ILE A 45 -6.50 0.47 -6.62
N LEU A 46 -6.57 1.29 -7.67
CA LEU A 46 -7.52 1.13 -8.78
C LEU A 46 -7.42 -0.25 -9.45
N LEU A 47 -6.20 -0.75 -9.67
CA LEU A 47 -5.98 -2.09 -10.23
C LEU A 47 -6.41 -3.19 -9.26
N MET A 48 -6.12 -3.05 -7.96
CA MET A 48 -6.51 -4.04 -6.95
C MET A 48 -8.02 -4.10 -6.73
N ARG A 49 -8.71 -2.96 -6.86
CA ARG A 49 -10.18 -2.83 -6.81
C ARG A 49 -10.89 -3.65 -7.89
N GLN A 50 -10.23 -3.94 -9.02
CA GLN A 50 -10.82 -4.74 -10.11
C GLN A 50 -11.00 -6.23 -9.77
N GLN A 51 -10.55 -6.68 -8.59
CA GLN A 51 -10.63 -8.09 -8.18
C GLN A 51 -11.47 -8.24 -6.90
N PRO A 52 -12.22 -9.35 -6.74
CA PRO A 52 -12.97 -9.61 -5.50
C PRO A 52 -12.01 -10.04 -4.37
N GLN A 53 -11.44 -9.06 -3.68
CA GLN A 53 -10.51 -9.22 -2.57
C GLN A 53 -10.65 -8.07 -1.55
N GLN A 54 -10.24 -8.31 -0.31
CA GLN A 54 -10.09 -7.23 0.67
C GLN A 54 -8.81 -6.43 0.38
N ILE A 55 -8.85 -5.11 0.53
CA ILE A 55 -7.68 -4.23 0.39
C ILE A 55 -7.37 -3.65 1.77
N VAL A 56 -6.10 -3.65 2.17
CA VAL A 56 -5.62 -2.88 3.32
C VAL A 56 -4.30 -2.22 2.95
N CYS A 57 -4.26 -0.90 2.98
CA CYS A 57 -3.07 -0.09 2.76
C CYS A 57 -2.46 0.30 4.10
N PHE A 58 -1.21 -0.09 4.30
CA PHE A 58 -0.43 0.25 5.48
C PHE A 58 0.39 1.49 5.21
N PHE A 59 0.42 2.37 6.20
CA PHE A 59 1.23 3.59 6.16
C PHE A 59 2.02 3.72 7.46
N ASP A 60 3.24 4.23 7.37
CA ASP A 60 3.98 4.70 8.53
C ASP A 60 3.28 5.90 9.16
N ALA A 61 3.56 6.15 10.45
CA ALA A 61 3.05 7.33 11.13
C ALA A 61 3.50 8.66 10.48
N ASN A 62 4.61 8.65 9.72
CA ASN A 62 5.15 9.84 9.06
C ASN A 62 4.54 10.14 7.68
N ILE A 63 3.56 9.35 7.22
CA ILE A 63 2.96 9.49 5.88
C ILE A 63 2.50 10.93 5.59
N TYR A 64 1.89 11.59 6.57
CA TYR A 64 1.36 12.94 6.41
C TYR A 64 2.45 13.99 6.16
N TYR A 65 3.61 13.83 6.79
CA TYR A 65 4.76 14.70 6.54
C TYR A 65 5.28 14.49 5.13
N ARG A 66 5.35 13.25 4.65
CA ARG A 66 5.78 12.94 3.28
C ARG A 66 4.85 13.55 2.23
N LEU A 67 3.54 13.45 2.44
CA LEU A 67 2.54 14.08 1.55
C LEU A 67 2.67 15.61 1.55
N HIS A 68 2.94 16.21 2.71
CA HIS A 68 3.17 17.65 2.80
C HIS A 68 4.47 18.08 2.08
N GLU A 69 5.57 17.37 2.29
CA GLU A 69 6.87 17.66 1.66
C GLU A 69 6.82 17.55 0.13
N ASN A 70 5.98 16.64 -0.39
CA ASN A 70 5.77 16.51 -1.83
C ASN A 70 4.71 17.49 -2.39
N GLY A 71 4.04 18.26 -1.54
CA GLY A 71 3.00 19.21 -1.96
C GLY A 71 1.66 18.57 -2.33
N ASP A 72 1.43 17.30 -1.96
CA ASP A 72 0.17 16.58 -2.22
C ASP A 72 -0.97 17.07 -1.31
N ILE A 73 -0.64 17.77 -0.21
CA ILE A 73 -1.62 18.33 0.73
C ILE A 73 -1.32 19.80 1.02
N ALA A 74 -2.38 20.56 1.28
CA ALA A 74 -2.25 21.98 1.60
C ALA A 74 -1.42 22.18 2.90
N PRO A 75 -0.64 23.26 3.02
CA PRO A 75 0.20 23.52 4.21
C PRO A 75 -0.54 23.56 5.55
N LYS A 76 -1.85 23.81 5.53
CA LYS A 76 -2.72 23.86 6.73
C LYS A 76 -3.63 22.64 6.86
N ALA A 77 -3.43 21.60 6.05
CA ALA A 77 -4.26 20.40 6.08
C ALA A 77 -4.11 19.69 7.44
N ARG A 78 -5.24 19.25 8.00
CA ARG A 78 -5.25 18.49 9.26
C ARG A 78 -4.94 17.02 8.97
N PHE A 79 -3.87 16.51 9.57
CA PHE A 79 -3.49 15.10 9.46
C PHE A 79 -4.57 14.22 10.07
N SER A 80 -5.18 13.39 9.23
CA SER A 80 -6.29 12.52 9.61
C SER A 80 -6.44 11.38 8.60
N VAL A 81 -7.05 10.27 9.02
CA VAL A 81 -7.34 9.15 8.09
C VAL A 81 -8.21 9.61 6.93
N SER A 82 -9.15 10.54 7.15
CA SER A 82 -10.00 11.07 6.09
C SER A 82 -9.25 11.82 4.99
N LEU A 83 -8.09 12.42 5.32
CA LEU A 83 -7.20 12.98 4.30
C LEU A 83 -6.61 11.89 3.40
N LEU A 84 -6.27 10.73 3.95
CA LEU A 84 -5.80 9.58 3.17
C LEU A 84 -6.94 8.93 2.36
N GLU A 85 -8.17 8.93 2.88
CA GLU A 85 -9.36 8.51 2.14
C GLU A 85 -9.55 9.37 0.88
N GLU A 86 -9.45 10.69 1.02
CA GLU A 86 -9.61 11.65 -0.08
C GLU A 86 -8.53 11.52 -1.15
N ILE A 87 -7.26 11.44 -0.74
CA ILE A 87 -6.13 11.39 -1.68
C ILE A 87 -6.11 10.06 -2.45
N PHE A 88 -6.37 8.94 -1.78
CA PHE A 88 -6.14 7.60 -2.35
C PHE A 88 -7.41 6.84 -2.73
N ASP A 89 -8.60 7.43 -2.57
CA ASP A 89 -9.89 6.76 -2.77
C ASP A 89 -10.00 5.42 -2.01
N LEU A 90 -9.47 5.44 -0.77
CA LEU A 90 -9.54 4.34 0.18
C LEU A 90 -10.69 4.58 1.15
N ARG A 91 -11.27 3.50 1.67
CA ARG A 91 -12.22 3.58 2.78
C ARG A 91 -11.44 3.55 4.09
N CYS A 92 -11.97 4.13 5.16
CA CYS A 92 -11.32 4.14 6.47
C CYS A 92 -10.92 2.74 6.99
N HIS A 93 -11.70 1.70 6.69
CA HIS A 93 -11.40 0.30 7.04
C HIS A 93 -10.41 -0.39 6.07
N GLU A 94 -9.90 0.33 5.08
CA GLU A 94 -8.85 -0.12 4.17
C GLU A 94 -7.53 0.62 4.47
N ILE A 95 -7.51 1.51 5.46
CA ILE A 95 -6.35 2.29 5.84
C ILE A 95 -5.87 1.83 7.22
N TYR A 96 -4.58 1.52 7.32
CA TYR A 96 -3.93 1.25 8.59
C TYR A 96 -2.69 2.12 8.74
N VAL A 97 -2.82 3.20 9.51
CA VAL A 97 -1.66 4.00 9.93
C VAL A 97 -1.10 3.39 11.20
N VAL A 98 0.16 2.97 11.16
CA VAL A 98 0.80 2.37 12.33
C VAL A 98 1.03 3.40 13.44
N PRO A 99 1.15 2.98 14.70
CA PRO A 99 1.47 3.89 15.79
C PRO A 99 2.78 4.66 15.55
N SER A 100 2.86 5.86 16.12
CA SER A 100 4.08 6.66 16.08
C SER A 100 5.30 5.88 16.58
N SER A 101 6.46 6.18 15.99
CA SER A 101 7.73 5.53 16.33
C SER A 101 7.77 4.03 16.04
N THR A 102 6.89 3.53 15.16
CA THR A 102 6.92 2.17 14.65
C THR A 102 6.91 2.16 13.13
N ASP A 103 7.44 1.08 12.56
CA ASP A 103 7.54 0.84 11.12
C ASP A 103 6.36 -0.03 10.66
N ALA A 104 5.76 0.32 9.51
CA ALA A 104 4.72 -0.44 8.84
C ALA A 104 5.09 -1.91 8.57
N ASP A 105 6.37 -2.18 8.29
CA ASP A 105 6.88 -3.50 7.94
C ASP A 105 6.46 -4.59 8.92
N LYS A 106 6.61 -4.33 10.22
CA LYS A 106 6.25 -5.29 11.26
C LYS A 106 4.77 -5.64 11.21
N TYR A 107 3.90 -4.62 11.08
CA TYR A 107 2.45 -4.80 11.06
C TYR A 107 1.99 -5.52 9.80
N ILE A 108 2.58 -5.18 8.66
CA ILE A 108 2.40 -5.86 7.38
C ILE A 108 2.73 -7.34 7.52
N ILE A 109 3.93 -7.67 8.00
CA ILE A 109 4.44 -9.05 8.07
C ILE A 109 3.60 -9.87 9.03
N GLU A 110 3.29 -9.34 10.22
CA GLU A 110 2.41 -10.02 11.18
C GLU A 110 1.02 -10.28 10.60
N THR A 111 0.48 -9.34 9.82
CA THR A 111 -0.82 -9.52 9.16
C THR A 111 -0.74 -10.59 8.07
N LEU A 112 0.33 -10.59 7.28
CA LEU A 112 0.61 -11.60 6.26
C LEU A 112 0.73 -13.01 6.85
N GLN A 113 1.34 -13.16 8.04
CA GLN A 113 1.43 -14.46 8.72
C GLN A 113 0.07 -14.98 9.20
N ARG A 114 -0.88 -14.09 9.52
CA ARG A 114 -2.20 -14.47 10.05
C ARG A 114 -3.18 -14.89 8.98
N LEU A 115 -3.01 -14.41 7.74
CA LEU A 115 -3.94 -14.62 6.64
C LEU A 115 -3.46 -15.75 5.71
N ARG A 116 -4.37 -16.66 5.35
CA ARG A 116 -4.02 -17.80 4.50
C ARG A 116 -3.82 -17.37 3.04
N ASN A 117 -4.68 -16.46 2.58
CA ASN A 117 -4.81 -16.06 1.17
C ASN A 117 -4.43 -14.58 0.96
N ALA A 118 -3.44 -14.11 1.71
CA ALA A 118 -2.94 -12.74 1.58
C ALA A 118 -1.73 -12.65 0.65
N ARG A 119 -1.65 -11.53 -0.07
CA ARG A 119 -0.47 -11.08 -0.81
C ARG A 119 -0.21 -9.62 -0.46
N ILE A 120 0.99 -9.15 -0.72
CA ILE A 120 1.37 -7.75 -0.57
C ILE A 120 1.94 -7.19 -1.87
N VAL A 121 1.57 -5.93 -2.16
CA VAL A 121 2.24 -5.11 -3.16
C VAL A 121 3.29 -4.24 -2.46
N THR A 122 4.56 -4.55 -2.70
CA THR A 122 5.73 -3.83 -2.18
C THR A 122 6.97 -4.23 -2.99
N ASN A 123 7.93 -3.31 -3.11
CA ASN A 123 9.27 -3.60 -3.62
C ASN A 123 10.25 -4.00 -2.51
N ASP A 124 9.88 -3.85 -1.25
CA ASP A 124 10.71 -4.30 -0.15
C ASP A 124 10.84 -5.83 -0.14
N ARG A 125 11.99 -6.30 0.32
CA ARG A 125 12.30 -7.72 0.51
C ARG A 125 12.16 -8.16 1.96
N TYR A 126 11.97 -7.23 2.90
CA TYR A 126 11.89 -7.42 4.34
C TYR A 126 13.02 -8.31 4.86
N ARG A 127 14.26 -8.04 4.42
CA ARG A 127 15.42 -8.92 4.69
C ARG A 127 15.67 -9.09 6.19
N ASP A 128 15.48 -8.02 6.96
CA ASP A 128 15.71 -8.00 8.41
C ASP A 128 14.77 -8.96 9.16
N TYR A 129 13.62 -9.27 8.56
CA TYR A 129 12.60 -10.16 9.11
C TYR A 129 12.76 -11.63 8.68
N HIS A 130 13.71 -11.97 7.80
CA HIS A 130 13.87 -13.35 7.29
C HIS A 130 14.29 -14.35 8.37
N ALA A 131 15.01 -13.89 9.40
CA ALA A 131 15.41 -14.73 10.54
C ALA A 131 14.19 -15.11 11.39
N LEU A 132 13.24 -14.20 11.55
CA LEU A 132 12.03 -14.39 12.36
C LEU A 132 10.91 -15.09 11.59
N TYR A 133 10.84 -14.88 10.27
CA TYR A 133 9.77 -15.39 9.43
C TYR A 133 10.34 -16.08 8.18
N PRO A 134 10.77 -17.36 8.27
CA PRO A 134 11.38 -18.08 7.15
C PRO A 134 10.53 -18.12 5.88
N ARG A 135 9.19 -18.07 6.00
CA ARG A 135 8.24 -17.99 4.87
C ARG A 135 8.49 -16.78 3.96
N LEU A 136 9.11 -15.71 4.46
CA LEU A 136 9.46 -14.53 3.66
C LEU A 136 10.57 -14.81 2.63
N LYS A 137 11.34 -15.89 2.78
CA LYS A 137 12.40 -16.25 1.83
C LYS A 137 11.84 -16.61 0.45
N ASP A 138 10.66 -17.24 0.38
CA ASP A 138 9.98 -17.52 -0.90
C ASP A 138 9.01 -16.39 -1.28
N GLN A 139 9.58 -15.32 -1.81
CA GLN A 139 8.88 -14.08 -2.14
C GLN A 139 7.78 -14.24 -3.20
N ARG A 140 7.87 -15.24 -4.08
CA ARG A 140 6.96 -15.38 -5.23
C ARG A 140 5.53 -15.69 -4.81
N GLN A 141 5.35 -16.32 -3.65
CA GLN A 141 4.04 -16.74 -3.17
C GLN A 141 3.22 -15.59 -2.58
N TRP A 142 3.88 -14.58 -2.03
CA TRP A 142 3.23 -13.54 -1.23
C TRP A 142 3.48 -12.11 -1.72
N ARG A 143 4.58 -11.83 -2.45
CA ARG A 143 4.94 -10.47 -2.87
C ARG A 143 4.63 -10.20 -4.35
N LYS A 144 4.19 -8.98 -4.62
CA LYS A 144 4.04 -8.39 -5.94
C LYS A 144 4.84 -7.08 -5.97
N GLY A 145 5.82 -6.97 -6.87
CA GLY A 145 6.60 -5.75 -7.04
C GLY A 145 5.90 -4.77 -7.98
N VAL A 146 6.34 -3.51 -7.96
CA VAL A 146 5.90 -2.45 -8.85
C VAL A 146 7.11 -1.84 -9.55
N SER A 147 7.02 -1.59 -10.85
CA SER A 147 8.07 -0.86 -11.58
C SER A 147 7.47 0.17 -12.51
N ILE A 148 8.19 1.28 -12.70
CA ILE A 148 7.82 2.35 -13.63
C ILE A 148 8.87 2.38 -14.74
N ARG A 149 8.42 2.47 -16.00
CA ARG A 149 9.27 2.60 -17.18
C ARG A 149 8.61 3.56 -18.17
N GLY A 150 9.20 4.74 -18.33
CA GLY A 150 8.58 5.83 -19.09
C GLY A 150 7.22 6.18 -18.48
N ASN A 151 6.17 6.22 -19.30
CA ASN A 151 4.80 6.51 -18.87
C ASN A 151 3.99 5.26 -18.49
N ARG A 152 4.64 4.14 -18.18
CA ARG A 152 3.96 2.88 -17.84
C ARG A 152 4.39 2.38 -16.47
N MET A 153 3.42 1.91 -15.70
CA MET A 153 3.62 1.24 -14.43
C MET A 153 3.20 -0.22 -14.53
N PHE A 154 4.01 -1.12 -13.99
CA PHE A 154 3.81 -2.56 -14.03
C PHE A 154 3.67 -3.09 -12.61
N VAL A 155 2.57 -3.77 -12.32
CA VAL A 155 2.42 -4.59 -11.11
C VAL A 155 2.72 -6.03 -11.47
N HIS A 156 3.75 -6.62 -10.85
CA HIS A 156 4.29 -7.92 -11.26
C HIS A 156 3.25 -9.03 -11.15
N GLY A 157 2.97 -9.73 -12.24
CA GLY A 157 1.95 -10.79 -12.30
C GLY A 157 0.58 -10.31 -12.75
N HIS A 158 0.41 -9.03 -13.06
CA HIS A 158 -0.70 -8.49 -13.83
C HIS A 158 -0.28 -8.34 -15.29
N LYS A 159 -1.19 -8.68 -16.22
CA LYS A 159 -0.86 -8.79 -17.66
C LYS A 159 -0.64 -7.43 -18.33
N ALA A 160 -1.48 -6.44 -18.00
CA ALA A 160 -1.45 -5.13 -18.64
C ALA A 160 -0.74 -4.10 -17.73
N PRO A 161 0.14 -3.26 -18.30
CA PRO A 161 0.65 -2.09 -17.58
C PRO A 161 -0.45 -1.04 -17.40
N LEU A 162 -0.31 -0.24 -16.36
CA LEU A 162 -1.09 0.96 -16.11
C LEU A 162 -0.40 2.15 -16.79
N VAL A 163 -1.18 3.05 -17.39
CA VAL A 163 -0.62 4.23 -18.07
C VAL A 163 -0.64 5.42 -17.11
N LEU A 164 0.52 6.06 -16.98
CA LEU A 164 0.73 7.29 -16.22
C LEU A 164 0.40 8.47 -17.13
N THR A 165 -0.74 9.12 -16.90
CA THR A 165 -1.17 10.33 -17.62
C THR A 165 -0.92 11.57 -16.76
N ARG A 166 -0.51 12.67 -17.40
CA ARG A 166 -0.16 13.96 -16.75
C ARG A 166 -1.32 14.64 -15.99
N THR A 167 -2.54 14.10 -16.04
CA THR A 167 -3.77 14.69 -15.48
C THR A 167 -4.56 13.70 -14.59
N GLY A 168 -3.87 12.77 -13.94
CA GLY A 168 -4.52 11.69 -13.19
C GLY A 168 -4.78 10.48 -14.07
N ALA A 169 -4.74 9.30 -13.46
CA ALA A 169 -4.49 8.05 -14.17
C ALA A 169 -5.75 7.31 -14.66
N ARG A 170 -5.61 6.53 -15.74
CA ARG A 170 -6.64 5.57 -16.20
C ARG A 170 -6.02 4.17 -16.35
N ALA A 171 -6.69 3.16 -15.80
CA ALA A 171 -6.40 1.77 -16.14
C ALA A 171 -6.78 1.53 -17.60
N VAL A 172 -5.88 0.91 -18.38
CA VAL A 172 -6.16 0.55 -19.78
C VAL A 172 -6.82 -0.83 -19.80
N SER A 173 -8.04 -0.89 -20.32
CA SER A 173 -8.80 -2.10 -20.60
C SER A 173 -8.23 -2.86 -21.79
#